data_AF-A0A660ECB5-F1
#
_entry.id   AF-A0A660ECB5-F1
#
_cell.length_a   1.000
_cell.length_b   1.000
_cell.length_c   1.000
_cell.angle_alpha   90.00
_cell.angle_beta   90.00
_cell.angle_gamma   90.00
#
_symmetry.space_group_name_H-M   'P 1'
#
loop_
_entity.id
_entity.type
_entity.pdbx_description
1 polymer ?
#
loop_
_entity_poly.entity_id
_entity_poly.type
_entity_poly.pdbx_seq_one_letter_code
_entity_poly.pdbx_strand_id
1 'polypeptide(L)'
;MASLDEQLQHYFLQVKKKVPNKVQQQVITKAGADKLRDSYFQAAKSKHYRYGRDTSHVKHLADSVVSVDHDVDGYATGNSTVGFEKDPINHARIALFLNNGTVHIKGDHFIDTAIQSSKDRVLAAEYAKYKELTGGDPH
;
A
#
# COMPACT_ATOMS: atom_id res chain seq x y z
N MET A 1 -19.35 -41.00 -15.71
CA MET A 1 -19.07 -39.58 -15.97
C MET A 1 -19.81 -38.78 -14.91
N ALA A 2 -19.19 -37.76 -14.33
CA ALA A 2 -19.87 -36.89 -13.38
C ALA A 2 -21.09 -36.22 -14.06
N SER A 3 -22.19 -36.06 -13.34
CA SER A 3 -23.39 -35.39 -13.88
C SER A 3 -23.08 -33.93 -14.21
N LEU A 4 -23.93 -33.29 -15.05
CA LEU A 4 -23.77 -31.87 -15.33
C LEU A 4 -23.80 -31.03 -14.04
N ASP A 5 -24.67 -31.39 -13.09
CA ASP A 5 -24.77 -30.71 -11.80
C ASP A 5 -23.48 -30.85 -10.98
N GLU A 6 -22.87 -32.04 -10.95
CA GLU A 6 -21.58 -32.28 -10.28
C GLU A 6 -20.45 -31.45 -10.92
N GLN A 7 -20.44 -31.34 -12.25
CA GLN A 7 -19.46 -30.54 -12.98
C GLN A 7 -19.64 -29.05 -12.72
N LEU A 8 -20.88 -28.54 -12.72
CA LEU A 8 -21.20 -27.15 -12.41
C LEU A 8 -20.86 -26.79 -10.96
N GLN A 9 -21.17 -27.67 -10.00
CA GLN A 9 -20.83 -27.47 -8.60
C GLN A 9 -19.32 -27.44 -8.39
N HIS A 10 -18.58 -28.34 -9.04
CA HIS A 10 -17.12 -28.36 -8.98
C HIS A 10 -16.50 -27.09 -9.58
N TYR A 11 -16.97 -26.64 -10.74
CA TYR A 11 -16.56 -25.37 -11.36
C TYR A 11 -16.85 -24.18 -10.45
N PHE A 12 -18.06 -24.12 -9.86
CA PHE A 12 -18.43 -23.06 -8.93
C PHE A 12 -17.49 -23.00 -7.72
N LEU A 13 -17.13 -24.15 -7.14
CA LEU A 13 -16.19 -24.21 -6.02
C LEU A 13 -14.78 -23.75 -6.41
N GLN A 14 -14.31 -24.11 -7.61
CA GLN A 14 -13.03 -23.63 -8.14
C GLN A 14 -13.01 -22.11 -8.32
N VAL A 15 -14.05 -21.54 -8.96
CA VAL A 15 -14.17 -20.10 -9.15
C VAL A 15 -14.28 -19.38 -7.81
N LYS A 16 -15.10 -19.88 -6.88
CA LYS A 16 -15.26 -19.30 -5.54
C LYS A 16 -13.93 -19.23 -4.78
N LYS A 17 -13.06 -20.23 -4.92
CA LYS A 17 -11.72 -20.25 -4.31
C LYS A 17 -10.79 -19.17 -4.88
N LYS A 18 -10.98 -18.76 -6.13
CA LYS A 18 -10.17 -17.72 -6.78
C LYS A 18 -10.59 -16.30 -6.41
N VAL A 19 -11.76 -16.11 -5.78
CA VAL A 19 -12.25 -14.80 -5.31
C VAL A 19 -11.86 -14.60 -3.84
N PRO A 20 -10.91 -13.70 -3.52
CA PRO A 20 -10.49 -13.49 -2.15
C PRO A 20 -11.60 -12.87 -1.31
N ASN A 21 -11.83 -13.41 -0.12
CA ASN A 21 -12.70 -12.78 0.89
C ASN A 21 -12.01 -11.54 1.52
N LYS A 22 -12.71 -10.80 2.39
CA LYS A 22 -12.20 -9.54 2.95
C LYS A 22 -10.90 -9.67 3.73
N VAL A 23 -10.74 -10.74 4.51
CA VAL A 23 -9.51 -11.02 5.27
C VAL A 23 -8.36 -11.32 4.31
N GLN A 24 -8.62 -12.09 3.24
CA GLN A 24 -7.61 -12.37 2.22
C GLN A 24 -7.25 -11.10 1.42
N GLN A 25 -8.23 -10.27 1.05
CA GLN A 25 -8.01 -8.98 0.40
C GLN A 25 -7.10 -8.08 1.25
N GLN A 26 -7.32 -8.03 2.56
CA GLN A 26 -6.49 -7.27 3.49
C GLN A 26 -5.03 -7.75 3.49
N VAL A 27 -4.78 -9.06 3.52
CA VAL A 27 -3.42 -9.61 3.42
C VAL A 27 -2.77 -9.26 2.08
N ILE A 28 -3.53 -9.35 0.99
CA ILE A 28 -3.07 -9.02 -0.36
C ILE A 28 -2.69 -7.54 -0.45
N THR A 29 -3.62 -6.64 -0.14
CA THR A 29 -3.42 -5.19 -0.24
C THR A 29 -2.37 -4.70 0.75
N LYS A 30 -2.20 -5.36 1.90
CA LYS A 30 -1.15 -4.98 2.86
C LYS A 30 0.25 -5.22 2.30
N ALA A 31 0.44 -6.30 1.55
CA ALA A 31 1.72 -6.57 0.89
C ALA A 31 2.05 -5.50 -0.18
N GLY A 32 1.04 -5.05 -0.93
CA GLY A 32 1.17 -3.91 -1.84
C GLY A 32 1.48 -2.61 -1.10
N ALA A 33 0.75 -2.31 -0.03
CA ALA A 33 0.94 -1.15 0.82
C ALA A 33 2.34 -1.08 1.43
N ASP A 34 2.93 -2.21 1.83
CA ASP A 34 4.32 -2.24 2.31
C ASP A 34 5.32 -1.82 1.23
N LYS A 35 5.14 -2.23 -0.03
CA LYS A 35 6.00 -1.80 -1.14
C LYS A 35 5.83 -0.33 -1.50
N LEU A 36 4.60 0.18 -1.41
CA LEU A 36 4.34 1.59 -1.62
C LEU A 36 4.93 2.45 -0.50
N ARG A 37 4.85 2.00 0.77
CA ARG A 37 5.50 2.62 1.93
C ARG A 37 7.01 2.71 1.73
N ASP A 38 7.65 1.64 1.30
CA ASP A 38 9.09 1.66 1.00
C ASP A 38 9.42 2.70 -0.07
N SER A 39 8.55 2.85 -1.08
CA SER A 39 8.73 3.84 -2.15
C SER A 39 8.55 5.29 -1.64
N TYR A 40 7.58 5.54 -0.77
CA TYR A 40 7.40 6.83 -0.09
C TYR A 40 8.61 7.16 0.79
N PHE A 41 9.11 6.19 1.55
CA PHE A 41 10.30 6.34 2.38
C PHE A 41 11.49 6.77 1.53
N GLN A 42 11.77 6.08 0.42
CA GLN A 42 12.91 6.41 -0.45
C GLN A 42 12.74 7.78 -1.11
N ALA A 43 11.54 8.13 -1.57
CA ALA A 43 11.27 9.42 -2.20
C ALA A 43 11.43 10.58 -1.20
N ALA A 44 10.85 10.45 0.00
CA ALA A 44 11.02 11.42 1.08
C ALA A 44 12.48 11.52 1.53
N LYS A 45 13.19 10.39 1.62
CA LYS A 45 14.60 10.36 1.99
C LYS A 45 15.50 11.03 0.94
N SER A 46 15.25 10.77 -0.33
CA SER A 46 16.07 11.33 -1.41
C SER A 46 15.91 12.84 -1.55
N LYS A 47 14.72 13.40 -1.28
CA LYS A 47 14.42 14.81 -1.55
C LYS A 47 14.36 15.71 -0.32
N HIS A 48 14.00 15.15 0.84
CA HIS A 48 13.64 15.95 2.03
C HIS A 48 14.38 15.52 3.30
N TYR A 49 15.38 14.65 3.18
CA TYR A 49 16.18 14.22 4.34
C TYR A 49 17.29 15.20 4.66
N ARG A 50 17.53 15.42 5.95
CA ARG A 50 18.61 16.26 6.45
C ARG A 50 19.53 15.43 7.33
N TYR A 51 20.63 14.95 6.75
CA TYR A 51 21.62 14.17 7.48
C TYR A 51 22.20 14.96 8.66
N GLY A 52 22.35 14.32 9.81
CA GLY A 52 22.89 14.94 11.04
C GLY A 52 21.91 15.82 11.82
N ARG A 53 20.63 15.88 11.43
CA ARG A 53 19.58 16.54 12.24
C ARG A 53 19.29 15.71 13.48
N ASP A 54 19.13 16.37 14.62
CA ASP A 54 18.59 15.72 15.82
C ASP A 54 17.11 15.36 15.63
N THR A 55 16.81 14.08 15.74
CA THR A 55 15.46 13.50 15.62
C THR A 55 14.88 13.00 16.94
N SER A 56 15.54 13.28 18.07
CA SER A 56 15.10 12.86 19.41
C SER A 56 13.66 13.28 19.74
N HIS A 57 13.25 14.46 19.27
CA HIS A 57 11.90 15.00 19.47
C HIS A 57 11.00 14.88 18.24
N VAL A 58 11.57 14.86 17.04
CA VAL A 58 10.82 14.90 15.78
C VAL A 58 11.51 14.04 14.73
N LYS A 59 10.83 12.97 14.31
CA LYS A 59 11.26 12.10 13.20
C LYS A 59 11.52 12.91 11.92
N HIS A 60 12.29 12.34 10.99
CA HIS A 60 12.23 12.83 9.62
C HIS A 60 10.91 12.43 8.96
N LEU A 61 10.53 13.19 7.92
CA LEU A 61 9.37 12.85 7.11
C LEU A 61 9.45 11.45 6.51
N ALA A 62 10.66 11.02 6.11
CA ALA A 62 10.88 9.66 5.62
C ALA A 62 10.58 8.61 6.70
N ASP A 63 10.97 8.88 7.96
CA ASP A 63 10.82 7.93 9.06
C ASP A 63 9.39 7.90 9.64
N SER A 64 8.51 8.80 9.20
CA SER A 64 7.10 8.83 9.59
C SER A 64 6.18 8.13 8.58
N VAL A 65 6.72 7.52 7.51
CA VAL A 65 5.89 6.82 6.52
C VAL A 65 5.36 5.53 7.11
N VAL A 66 4.05 5.33 7.02
CA VAL A 66 3.35 4.16 7.57
C VAL A 66 2.50 3.47 6.52
N SER A 67 2.30 2.18 6.72
CA SER A 67 1.32 1.36 6.00
C SER A 67 0.47 0.62 7.02
N VAL A 68 -0.84 0.68 6.86
CA VAL A 68 -1.80 -0.02 7.72
C VAL A 68 -2.70 -0.91 6.89
N ASP A 69 -3.23 -1.95 7.51
CA ASP A 69 -4.08 -2.98 6.90
C ASP A 69 -5.58 -2.66 6.99
N HIS A 70 -5.90 -1.37 7.08
CA HIS A 70 -7.26 -0.85 7.12
C HIS A 70 -7.36 0.41 6.25
N ASP A 71 -8.59 0.83 5.98
CA ASP A 71 -8.84 2.10 5.29
C ASP A 71 -8.53 3.31 6.19
N VAL A 72 -8.72 4.51 5.63
CA VAL A 72 -8.40 5.78 6.31
C VAL A 72 -9.22 6.02 7.59
N ASP A 73 -10.35 5.33 7.76
CA ASP A 73 -11.24 5.45 8.91
C ASP A 73 -11.00 4.36 9.97
N GLY A 74 -10.08 3.41 9.71
CA GLY A 74 -9.76 2.33 10.64
C GLY A 74 -10.49 1.01 10.37
N TYR A 75 -11.29 0.91 9.32
CA TYR A 75 -12.12 -0.27 9.07
C TYR A 75 -11.39 -1.32 8.22
N ALA A 76 -11.56 -2.60 8.61
CA ALA A 76 -11.06 -3.77 7.90
C ALA A 76 -11.93 -4.09 6.66
N THR A 77 -11.83 -3.26 5.62
CA THR A 77 -12.64 -3.35 4.40
C THR A 77 -12.01 -4.19 3.29
N GLY A 78 -10.84 -4.79 3.54
CA GLY A 78 -9.99 -5.46 2.55
C GLY A 78 -8.99 -4.51 1.87
N ASN A 79 -9.08 -3.21 2.14
CA ASN A 79 -8.15 -2.19 1.69
C ASN A 79 -7.04 -1.97 2.71
N SER A 80 -5.88 -1.52 2.24
CA SER A 80 -4.75 -1.08 3.06
C SER A 80 -4.36 0.34 2.68
N THR A 81 -3.91 1.13 3.64
CA THR A 81 -3.61 2.56 3.45
C THR A 81 -2.12 2.82 3.65
N VAL A 82 -1.55 3.71 2.84
CA VAL A 82 -0.18 4.22 2.98
C VAL A 82 -0.21 5.73 3.13
N GLY A 83 0.58 6.24 4.07
CA GLY A 83 0.63 7.66 4.35
C GLY A 83 1.75 8.03 5.31
N PHE A 84 1.55 9.11 6.04
CA PHE A 84 2.50 9.62 7.03
C PHE A 84 1.80 9.75 8.38
N GLU A 85 2.54 9.56 9.47
CA GLU A 85 2.02 9.73 10.83
C GLU A 85 1.47 11.16 11.04
N LYS A 86 0.36 11.25 11.78
CA LYS A 86 -0.24 12.54 12.18
C LYS A 86 0.29 13.05 13.51
N ASP A 87 0.62 12.14 14.42
CA ASP A 87 1.04 12.46 15.79
C ASP A 87 2.47 11.95 16.03
N PRO A 88 3.31 12.69 16.80
CA PRO A 88 3.00 13.94 17.49
C PRO A 88 3.06 15.19 16.58
N ILE A 89 3.55 15.05 15.36
CA ILE A 89 3.62 16.11 14.35
C ILE A 89 2.95 15.62 13.09
N ASN A 90 2.12 16.49 12.50
CA ASN A 90 1.32 16.18 11.34
C ASN A 90 2.17 16.11 10.06
N HIS A 91 2.92 15.01 9.93
CA HIS A 91 3.77 14.74 8.77
C HIS A 91 2.94 14.54 7.51
N ALA A 92 1.69 14.07 7.61
CA ALA A 92 0.77 14.01 6.48
C ALA A 92 0.52 15.39 5.86
N ARG A 93 0.32 16.43 6.68
CA ARG A 93 0.18 17.81 6.20
C ARG A 93 1.48 18.35 5.59
N ILE A 94 2.62 18.04 6.19
CA ILE A 94 3.94 18.44 5.65
C ILE A 94 4.17 17.79 4.28
N ALA A 95 3.93 16.49 4.17
CA ALA A 95 4.00 15.73 2.92
C ALA A 95 3.11 16.35 1.83
N LEU A 96 1.87 16.70 2.17
CA LEU A 96 0.94 17.37 1.25
C LEU A 96 1.52 18.68 0.71
N PHE A 97 2.08 19.52 1.59
CA PHE A 97 2.66 20.81 1.21
C PHE A 97 3.92 20.67 0.34
N LEU A 98 4.77 19.68 0.63
CA LEU A 98 5.95 19.42 -0.19
C LEU A 98 5.59 18.81 -1.54
N ASN A 99 4.58 17.94 -1.58
CA ASN A 99 4.14 17.31 -2.82
C ASN A 99 3.42 18.30 -3.75
N ASN A 100 2.39 18.99 -3.25
CA ASN A 100 1.50 19.83 -4.06
C ASN A 100 1.94 21.29 -4.11
N GLY A 101 2.79 21.71 -3.17
CA GLY A 101 3.15 23.10 -2.98
C GLY A 101 2.13 23.86 -2.12
N THR A 102 2.49 25.12 -1.87
CA THR A 102 1.65 26.15 -1.26
C THR A 102 1.87 27.45 -2.03
N VAL A 103 1.25 28.55 -1.61
CA VAL A 103 1.54 29.89 -2.18
C VAL A 103 3.02 30.31 -2.00
N HIS A 104 3.77 29.69 -1.09
CA HIS A 104 5.18 30.01 -0.80
C HIS A 104 6.17 28.88 -1.06
N ILE A 105 5.69 27.66 -1.30
CA ILE A 105 6.53 26.46 -1.48
C ILE A 105 6.16 25.84 -2.83
N LYS A 106 7.15 25.65 -3.71
CA LYS A 106 6.93 24.92 -4.97
C LYS A 106 6.84 23.43 -4.67
N GLY A 107 5.73 22.80 -5.08
CA GLY A 107 5.55 21.35 -5.00
C GLY A 107 6.50 20.60 -5.92
N ASP A 108 6.99 19.45 -5.46
CA ASP A 108 7.93 18.62 -6.22
C ASP A 108 7.36 17.25 -6.63
N HIS A 109 6.09 16.99 -6.30
CA HIS A 109 5.34 15.78 -6.68
C HIS A 109 6.06 14.47 -6.35
N PHE A 110 6.84 14.42 -5.26
CA PHE A 110 7.61 13.23 -4.89
C PHE A 110 6.72 12.01 -4.59
N ILE A 111 5.53 12.22 -4.03
CA ILE A 111 4.56 11.16 -3.72
C ILE A 111 3.94 10.63 -5.01
N ASP A 112 3.49 11.51 -5.88
CA ASP A 112 2.87 11.12 -7.16
C ASP A 112 3.85 10.30 -8.01
N THR A 113 5.11 10.72 -8.02
CA THR A 113 6.21 9.99 -8.67
C THR A 113 6.48 8.64 -7.99
N ALA A 114 6.46 8.59 -6.65
CA ALA A 114 6.63 7.34 -5.91
C ALA A 114 5.52 6.33 -6.24
N ILE A 115 4.25 6.76 -6.24
CA ILE A 115 3.10 5.93 -6.63
C ILE A 115 3.30 5.37 -8.05
N GLN A 116 3.59 6.25 -9.01
CA GLN A 116 3.72 5.85 -10.41
C GLN A 116 4.88 4.87 -10.63
N SER A 117 6.03 5.12 -10.01
CA SER A 117 7.24 4.30 -10.19
C SER A 117 7.22 2.98 -9.41
N SER A 118 6.30 2.82 -8.44
CA SER A 118 6.19 1.60 -7.65
C SER A 118 5.10 0.64 -8.13
N LYS A 119 4.26 1.01 -9.10
CA LYS A 119 3.09 0.24 -9.56
C LYS A 119 3.37 -1.24 -9.76
N ASP A 120 4.41 -1.56 -10.53
CA ASP A 120 4.74 -2.96 -10.84
C ASP A 120 5.19 -3.74 -9.62
N ARG A 121 5.92 -3.10 -8.68
CA ARG A 121 6.37 -3.74 -7.43
C ARG A 121 5.22 -3.99 -6.47
N VAL A 122 4.29 -3.04 -6.39
CA VAL A 122 3.05 -3.15 -5.61
C VAL A 122 2.22 -4.31 -6.16
N LEU A 123 1.94 -4.30 -7.46
CA LEU A 123 1.13 -5.34 -8.11
C LEU A 123 1.78 -6.72 -8.00
N ALA A 124 3.11 -6.82 -8.17
CA ALA A 124 3.82 -8.08 -8.00
C ALA A 124 3.71 -8.63 -6.57
N ALA A 125 3.79 -7.77 -5.54
CA ALA A 125 3.65 -8.18 -4.15
C ALA A 125 2.22 -8.63 -3.82
N GLU A 126 1.21 -7.90 -4.30
CA GLU A 126 -0.20 -8.27 -4.18
C GLU A 126 -0.47 -9.62 -4.87
N TYR A 127 0.03 -9.79 -6.09
CA TYR A 127 -0.14 -11.01 -6.87
C TYR A 127 0.52 -12.22 -6.21
N ALA A 128 1.70 -12.06 -5.61
CA ALA A 128 2.34 -13.13 -4.85
C ALA A 128 1.43 -13.63 -3.71
N LYS A 129 0.86 -12.72 -2.92
CA LYS A 129 -0.10 -13.08 -1.85
C LYS A 129 -1.41 -13.63 -2.38
N TYR A 130 -1.91 -13.11 -3.48
CA TYR A 130 -3.09 -13.66 -4.15
C TYR A 130 -2.87 -15.13 -4.53
N LYS A 131 -1.71 -15.45 -5.14
CA LYS A 131 -1.37 -16.82 -5.54
C LYS A 131 -1.23 -17.74 -4.33
N GLU A 132 -0.57 -17.30 -3.27
CA GLU A 132 -0.44 -18.07 -2.01
C GLU A 132 -1.82 -18.41 -1.43
N LEU A 133 -2.76 -17.46 -1.43
CA LEU A 133 -4.07 -17.61 -0.77
C LEU A 133 -5.12 -18.34 -1.61
N THR A 134 -5.04 -18.24 -2.94
CA THR A 134 -6.04 -18.83 -3.86
C THR A 134 -5.55 -20.09 -4.56
N GLY A 135 -4.28 -20.47 -4.37
CA GLY A 135 -3.64 -21.57 -5.10
C GLY A 135 -3.44 -21.21 -6.56
N GLY A 136 -2.79 -20.06 -6.78
CA GLY A 136 -2.68 -19.37 -8.06
C GLY A 136 -2.48 -20.30 -9.25
N ASP A 137 -3.36 -20.21 -10.25
CA ASP A 137 -3.05 -20.77 -11.56
C ASP A 137 -2.37 -19.66 -12.35
N PRO A 138 -1.08 -19.82 -12.71
CA PRO A 138 -0.52 -19.07 -13.80
C PRO A 138 -1.08 -19.71 -15.08
N HIS A 139 -2.05 -19.05 -15.70
CA HIS A 139 -2.12 -19.16 -17.15
C HIS A 139 -0.92 -18.39 -17.71
#